data_AF-A0A3D2WJ37-F1
#
_entry.id   AF-A0A3D2WJ37-F1
#
_cell.length_a   1.000
_cell.length_b   1.000
_cell.length_c   1.000
_cell.angle_alpha   90.00
_cell.angle_beta   90.00
_cell.angle_gamma   90.00
#
_symmetry.space_group_name_H-M   'P 1'
#
loop_
_entity.id
_entity.type
_entity.pdbx_description
1 polymer ?
#
loop_
_entity_poly.entity_id
_entity_poly.type
_entity_poly.pdbx_seq_one_letter_code
_entity_poly.pdbx_strand_id
1 'polypeptide(L)'
;METSTKNLRKRTQRDYTLAFKLSVVDQVEKGEFTYKQAQAYYGIQGKSTVLTWLRKHGTLDWMKLSERAMSKNTETPEKKIKRLETLLQDKEDYAYLLEETIKK
;
A
#
# COMPACT_ATOMS: atom_id res chain seq x y z
N MET A 1 -9.92 38.92 5.46
CA MET A 1 -10.10 37.56 6.03
C MET A 1 -8.96 37.35 7.01
N GLU A 2 -9.16 37.71 8.26
CA GLU A 2 -8.14 37.61 9.32
C GLU A 2 -7.87 36.13 9.61
N THR A 3 -6.68 35.65 9.25
CA THR A 3 -6.21 34.33 9.67
C THR A 3 -5.72 34.45 11.11
N SER A 4 -6.64 34.29 12.06
CA SER A 4 -6.32 34.14 13.48
C SER A 4 -5.32 33.00 13.64
N THR A 5 -4.05 33.35 13.79
CA THR A 5 -2.94 32.45 14.08
C THR A 5 -3.10 31.97 15.52
N LYS A 6 -4.03 31.03 15.71
CA LYS A 6 -4.15 30.25 16.96
C LYS A 6 -2.77 29.68 17.23
N ASN A 7 -2.14 30.16 18.31
CA ASN A 7 -0.91 29.60 18.87
C ASN A 7 -1.12 28.09 19.08
N LEU A 8 -0.71 27.28 18.10
CA LEU A 8 -0.76 25.83 18.13
C LEU A 8 0.30 25.37 19.12
N ARG A 9 -0.03 25.45 20.42
CA ARG A 9 0.76 24.82 21.49
C ARG A 9 1.03 23.38 21.04
N LYS A 10 2.30 23.08 20.77
CA LYS A 10 2.74 21.74 20.35
C LYS A 10 2.33 20.77 21.45
N ARG A 11 1.40 19.86 21.14
CA ARG A 11 1.10 18.69 21.95
C ARG A 11 2.40 17.90 22.10
N THR A 12 2.88 17.78 23.32
CA THR A 12 4.14 17.08 23.62
C THR A 12 3.87 15.59 23.81
N GLN A 13 4.93 14.78 23.85
CA GLN A 13 4.92 13.31 23.80
C GLN A 13 4.01 12.60 24.83
N ARG A 14 3.52 13.32 25.87
CA ARG A 14 2.62 12.83 26.92
C ARG A 14 1.12 12.94 26.60
N ASP A 15 0.73 13.56 25.48
CA ASP A 15 -0.65 14.05 25.32
C ASP A 15 -1.66 13.04 24.73
N TYR A 16 -1.27 11.77 24.57
CA TYR A 16 -2.20 10.73 24.13
C TYR A 16 -2.12 9.52 25.05
N THR A 17 -3.16 9.34 25.85
CA THR A 17 -3.32 8.15 26.71
C THR A 17 -3.41 6.89 25.85
N LEU A 18 -3.01 5.74 26.41
CA LEU A 18 -3.07 4.47 25.67
C LEU A 18 -4.51 4.16 25.23
N ALA A 19 -5.48 4.38 26.11
CA ALA A 19 -6.90 4.19 25.80
C ALA A 19 -7.35 5.03 24.60
N PHE A 20 -6.93 6.29 24.52
CA PHE A 20 -7.22 7.14 23.38
C PHE A 20 -6.62 6.60 22.08
N LYS A 21 -5.35 6.15 22.11
CA LYS A 21 -4.69 5.57 20.94
C LYS A 21 -5.44 4.33 20.44
N LEU A 22 -5.84 3.45 21.36
CA LEU A 22 -6.58 2.23 21.03
C LEU A 22 -7.95 2.55 20.44
N SER A 23 -8.68 3.52 21.01
CA SER A 23 -9.98 3.95 20.45
C SER A 23 -9.86 4.51 19.04
N VAL A 24 -8.81 5.31 18.76
CA VAL A 24 -8.57 5.85 17.42
C VAL A 24 -8.21 4.73 16.44
N VAL A 25 -7.41 3.75 16.87
CA VAL A 25 -7.04 2.60 16.05
C VAL A 25 -8.26 1.73 15.73
N ASP A 26 -9.09 1.41 16.72
CA ASP A 26 -10.30 0.59 16.56
C ASP A 26 -11.29 1.20 15.55
N GLN A 27 -11.55 2.51 15.62
CA GLN A 27 -12.42 3.19 14.65
C GLN A 27 -11.85 3.19 13.22
N VAL A 28 -10.53 3.31 13.09
CA VAL A 28 -9.87 3.24 11.78
C VAL A 28 -9.90 1.83 11.21
N GLU A 29 -9.72 0.80 12.04
CA GLU A 29 -9.81 -0.61 11.60
C GLU A 29 -11.24 -1.03 11.24
N LYS A 30 -12.26 -0.49 11.93
CA LYS A 30 -13.67 -0.62 11.57
C LYS A 30 -14.04 0.08 10.26
N GLY A 31 -13.17 0.94 9.74
CA GLY A 31 -13.41 1.70 8.52
C GLY A 31 -14.29 2.93 8.69
N GLU A 32 -14.59 3.33 9.94
CA GLU A 32 -15.36 4.55 10.23
C GLU A 32 -14.59 5.81 9.82
N PHE A 33 -13.26 5.75 9.96
CA PHE A 33 -12.36 6.81 9.53
C PHE A 33 -11.15 6.25 8.79
N THR A 34 -10.72 6.94 7.73
CA THR A 34 -9.34 6.78 7.26
C THR A 34 -8.37 7.41 8.26
N TYR A 35 -7.10 6.96 8.29
CA TYR A 35 -6.10 7.55 9.19
C TYR A 35 -5.96 9.08 9.05
N LYS A 36 -6.18 9.63 7.84
CA LYS A 36 -6.15 11.08 7.59
C LYS A 36 -7.37 11.79 8.18
N GLN A 37 -8.55 11.18 8.02
CA GLN A 37 -9.78 11.72 8.60
C GLN A 37 -9.73 11.68 10.12
N ALA A 38 -9.29 10.56 10.71
CA ALA A 38 -9.08 10.45 12.15
C ALA A 38 -8.09 11.51 12.66
N GLN A 39 -6.99 11.75 11.94
CA GLN A 39 -6.04 12.80 12.30
C GLN A 39 -6.69 14.20 12.36
N ALA A 40 -7.47 14.56 11.34
CA ALA A 40 -8.15 15.86 11.27
C ALA A 40 -9.26 15.98 12.33
N TYR A 41 -10.08 14.93 12.48
CA TYR A 41 -11.20 14.87 13.40
C TYR A 41 -10.75 15.00 14.87
N TYR A 42 -9.70 14.27 15.24
CA TYR A 42 -9.15 14.29 16.60
C TYR A 42 -8.12 15.40 16.85
N GLY A 43 -7.83 16.25 15.86
CA GLY A 43 -6.87 17.34 15.99
C GLY A 43 -5.43 16.88 16.25
N ILE A 44 -5.04 15.72 15.71
CA ILE A 44 -3.72 15.12 15.94
C ILE A 44 -2.67 15.89 15.14
N GLN A 45 -1.71 16.52 15.82
CA GLN A 45 -0.71 17.40 15.19
C GLN A 45 0.31 16.71 14.27
N GLY A 46 0.47 15.38 14.35
CA GLY A 46 1.41 14.64 13.51
C GLY A 46 0.71 13.89 12.38
N LYS A 47 1.10 14.20 11.14
CA LYS A 47 0.57 13.56 9.91
C LYS A 47 0.71 12.03 9.90
N SER A 48 1.76 11.52 10.54
CA SER A 48 2.06 10.09 10.62
C SER A 48 1.77 9.48 11.99
N THR A 49 1.23 10.24 12.94
CA THR A 49 0.99 9.77 14.31
C THR A 49 -0.03 8.63 14.35
N VAL A 50 -1.16 8.80 13.65
CA VAL A 50 -2.20 7.75 13.55
C VAL A 50 -1.63 6.51 12.86
N LEU A 51 -0.87 6.68 11.77
CA LEU A 51 -0.17 5.58 11.10
C LEU A 51 0.80 4.83 12.03
N THR A 52 1.48 5.55 12.92
CA THR A 52 2.39 4.96 13.89
C THR A 52 1.64 4.14 14.93
N TRP A 53 0.46 4.60 15.37
CA TRP A 53 -0.39 3.83 16.28
C TRP A 53 -0.96 2.59 15.61
N LEU A 54 -1.42 2.70 14.37
CA LEU A 54 -1.89 1.53 13.59
C LEU A 54 -0.80 0.45 13.46
N ARG A 55 0.46 0.82 13.22
CA ARG A 55 1.56 -0.15 13.15
C ARG A 55 1.91 -0.80 14.50
N LYS A 56 1.69 -0.10 15.61
CA LYS A 56 2.05 -0.57 16.95
C LYS A 56 0.92 -1.31 17.66
N HIS A 57 -0.32 -0.93 17.39
CA HIS A 57 -1.50 -1.34 18.12
C HIS A 57 -2.60 -1.90 17.22
N GLY A 58 -2.45 -1.82 15.90
CA GLY A 58 -3.39 -2.41 14.96
C GLY A 58 -3.27 -3.93 14.91
N THR A 59 -4.38 -4.57 14.54
CA THR A 59 -4.50 -6.02 14.34
C THR A 59 -4.01 -6.45 12.96
N LEU A 60 -3.98 -5.52 12.01
CA LEU A 60 -3.43 -5.75 10.68
C LEU A 60 -1.90 -5.82 10.75
N ASP A 61 -1.29 -6.89 10.20
CA ASP A 61 0.16 -6.98 9.99
C ASP A 61 0.61 -5.97 8.91
N TRP A 62 0.71 -4.70 9.28
CA TRP A 62 1.10 -3.60 8.37
C TRP A 62 2.50 -3.78 7.77
N MET A 63 3.35 -4.58 8.42
CA MET A 63 4.70 -4.91 7.93
C MET A 63 4.64 -5.79 6.67
N LYS A 64 3.75 -6.78 6.62
CA LYS A 64 3.53 -7.65 5.44
C LYS A 64 2.85 -6.92 4.29
N LEU A 65 1.99 -5.94 4.58
CA LEU A 65 1.37 -5.09 3.56
C LEU A 65 2.40 -4.22 2.84
N SER A 66 3.43 -3.73 3.55
CA SER A 66 4.55 -3.00 2.94
C SER A 66 5.37 -3.88 1.99
N GLU A 67 5.59 -5.15 2.34
CA GLU A 67 6.27 -6.11 1.45
C GLU A 67 5.45 -6.40 0.19
N ARG A 68 4.12 -6.55 0.30
CA ARG A 68 3.24 -6.71 -0.87
C ARG A 68 3.21 -5.47 -1.75
N ALA A 69 3.14 -4.27 -1.16
CA ALA A 69 3.13 -3.02 -1.91
C ALA A 69 4.47 -2.73 -2.60
N MET A 70 5.58 -3.25 -2.07
CA MET A 70 6.94 -3.05 -2.57
C MET A 70 7.47 -4.24 -3.37
N SER A 71 6.65 -5.26 -3.67
CA SER A 71 7.01 -6.33 -4.60
C SER A 71 7.07 -5.78 -6.03
N LYS A 72 8.17 -5.09 -6.35
CA LYS A 72 8.51 -4.62 -7.70
C LYS A 72 8.92 -5.75 -8.64
N ASN A 73 8.90 -7.00 -8.17
CA ASN A 73 9.46 -8.17 -8.86
C ASN A 73 8.43 -9.15 -9.42
N THR A 74 7.13 -8.87 -9.31
CA THR A 74 6.15 -9.61 -10.13
C THR A 74 6.12 -8.97 -11.50
N GLU A 75 6.65 -9.67 -12.51
CA GLU A 75 6.47 -9.33 -13.93
C GLU A 75 5.02 -8.89 -14.16
N THR A 76 4.82 -7.69 -14.70
CA THR A 76 3.46 -7.21 -14.97
C THR A 76 2.76 -8.21 -15.89
N PRO A 77 1.45 -8.46 -15.71
CA PRO A 77 0.72 -9.43 -16.52
C PRO A 77 0.93 -9.19 -18.03
N GLU A 78 1.04 -7.93 -18.46
CA GLU A 78 1.36 -7.54 -19.84
C GLU A 78 2.74 -8.02 -20.32
N LYS A 79 3.78 -7.90 -19.48
CA LYS A 79 5.13 -8.39 -19.82
C LYS A 79 5.15 -9.91 -19.95
N LYS A 80 4.42 -10.59 -19.05
CA LYS A 80 4.26 -12.05 -19.09
C LYS A 80 3.55 -12.49 -20.36
N ILE A 81 2.47 -11.81 -20.76
CA ILE A 81 1.73 -12.09 -22.00
C ILE A 81 2.67 -11.93 -23.21
N LYS A 82 3.35 -10.79 -23.33
CA LYS A 82 4.27 -10.52 -24.45
C LYS A 82 5.38 -11.57 -24.58
N ARG A 83 5.96 -12.00 -23.45
CA ARG A 83 6.98 -13.05 -23.41
C ARG A 83 6.42 -14.38 -23.90
N LEU A 84 5.23 -14.75 -23.46
CA LEU A 84 4.58 -16.00 -23.86
C LEU A 84 4.22 -15.99 -25.35
N GLU A 85 3.69 -14.89 -25.87
CA GLU A 85 3.40 -14.73 -27.31
C GLU A 85 4.66 -14.91 -28.17
N THR A 86 5.79 -14.33 -27.75
CA THR A 86 7.06 -14.49 -28.47
C THR A 86 7.53 -15.95 -28.47
N LEU A 87 7.46 -16.63 -27.32
CA LEU A 87 7.82 -18.04 -27.23
C LEU A 87 6.91 -18.94 -28.07
N LEU A 88 5.63 -18.59 -28.20
CA LEU A 88 4.68 -19.33 -29.01
C LEU A 88 5.02 -19.18 -30.50
N GLN A 89 5.30 -17.95 -30.94
CA GLN A 89 5.75 -17.66 -32.30
C GLN A 89 7.03 -18.42 -32.65
N ASP A 90 8.05 -18.37 -31.78
CA ASP A 90 9.32 -19.08 -32.01
C ASP A 90 9.13 -20.59 -32.17
N LYS A 91 8.16 -21.18 -31.43
CA LYS A 91 7.84 -22.61 -31.51
C LYS A 91 7.10 -22.95 -32.80
N GLU A 92 6.18 -22.10 -33.23
CA GLU A 92 5.46 -22.25 -34.50
C GLU A 92 6.42 -22.14 -35.69
N ASP A 93 7.30 -21.15 -35.68
CA ASP A 93 8.32 -20.95 -36.71
C ASP A 93 9.26 -22.17 -36.80
N TYR A 94 9.70 -22.70 -35.65
CA TYR A 94 10.52 -23.91 -35.60
C TYR A 94 9.80 -25.14 -36.16
N ALA A 95 8.52 -25.32 -35.83
CA ALA A 95 7.71 -26.44 -36.32
C ALA A 95 7.53 -26.35 -37.85
N TYR A 96 7.25 -25.16 -38.38
CA TYR A 96 7.12 -24.92 -39.82
C TYR A 96 8.41 -25.26 -40.58
N LEU A 97 9.57 -24.80 -40.08
CA LEU A 97 10.86 -25.12 -40.69
C LEU A 97 11.14 -26.62 -40.68
N LEU A 98 10.77 -27.32 -39.60
CA LEU A 98 10.93 -28.77 -39.51
C LEU A 98 10.04 -29.50 -40.53
N GLU A 99 8.76 -29.12 -40.64
CA GLU A 99 7.86 -29.70 -41.64
C GLU A 99 8.37 -29.49 -43.08
N GLU A 100 8.89 -28.30 -43.38
CA GLU A 100 9.48 -28.00 -44.69
C GLU A 100 10.71 -28.87 -44.98
N THR A 101 11.55 -29.12 -43.96
CA THR A 101 12.73 -29.99 -44.12
C THR A 101 12.37 -31.47 -44.30
N ILE A 102 11.22 -31.90 -43.77
CA ILE A 102 10.72 -33.28 -43.88
C ILE A 102 9.98 -33.52 -45.21
N LYS A 103 9.40 -32.48 -45.83
CA LYS A 103 8.72 -32.57 -47.13
C LYS A 103 9.66 -32.65 -48.34
N LYS A 104 10.96 -32.39 -48.15
CA LYS A 104 12.01 -32.53 -49.18
C LYS A 104 12.59 -33.94 -49.21
#